data_AF-A0A831U8C7-F1
#
_entry.id   AF-A0A831U8C7-F1
#
_cell.length_a   1.000
_cell.length_b   1.000
_cell.length_c   1.000
_cell.angle_alpha   90.00
_cell.angle_beta   90.00
_cell.angle_gamma   90.00
#
_symmetry.space_group_name_H-M   'P 1'
#
loop_
_entity.id
_entity.type
_entity.pdbx_description
1 polymer ?
#
loop_
_entity_poly.entity_id
_entity_poly.type
_entity_poly.pdbx_seq_one_letter_code
_entity_poly.pdbx_strand_id
1 'polypeptide(L)'
;MASASQPLSSSLEDYLEAIYRLLEQDDVARVKDIAARLGVRSASVTGALHALSDRGLVNYAPYDAITLTCTGASVAREMVRRHEALRDFFMKVLAVDPRKADDTACRVEHAVPPDIIDRFVAFMHFAAACPRVGFEWAERFAAYCRHGEDPGRCRECIQEALDSLPKDSNA
;
A
#
# COMPACT_ATOMS: atom_id res chain seq x y z
N MET A 1 27.57 11.01 17.05
CA MET A 1 27.10 9.61 17.00
C MET A 1 25.61 9.65 16.69
N ALA A 2 25.23 9.58 15.42
CA ALA A 2 23.83 9.46 15.03
C ALA A 2 23.42 8.00 15.27
N SER A 3 22.54 7.79 16.26
CA SER A 3 22.06 6.46 16.64
C SER A 3 21.42 5.79 15.42
N ALA A 4 21.74 4.52 15.21
CA ALA A 4 21.10 3.69 14.21
C ALA A 4 19.57 3.79 14.35
N SER A 5 18.92 4.12 13.25
CA SER A 5 17.49 4.42 13.12
C SER A 5 16.65 3.29 13.72
N GLN A 6 16.16 3.50 14.93
CA GLN A 6 15.21 2.57 15.55
C GLN A 6 13.95 2.55 14.67
N PRO A 7 13.43 1.35 14.31
CA PRO A 7 12.21 1.24 13.51
C PRO A 7 11.07 2.04 14.17
N LEU A 8 10.20 2.60 13.33
CA LEU A 8 8.99 3.24 13.83
C LEU A 8 8.10 2.16 14.46
N SER A 9 7.28 2.54 15.44
CA SER A 9 6.19 1.66 15.85
C SER A 9 5.10 1.73 14.79
N SER A 10 4.31 0.66 14.65
CA SER A 10 3.15 0.62 13.75
C SER A 10 2.22 1.82 13.95
N SER A 11 2.03 2.26 15.21
CA SER A 11 1.23 3.45 15.48
C SER A 11 1.84 4.74 14.91
N LEU A 12 3.17 4.95 14.99
CA LEU A 12 3.80 6.14 14.41
C LEU A 12 3.80 6.10 12.88
N GLU A 13 3.90 4.90 12.33
CA GLU A 13 3.71 4.60 10.93
C GLU A 13 2.29 5.03 10.48
N ASP A 14 1.23 4.61 11.18
CA ASP A 14 -0.16 5.00 10.86
C ASP A 14 -0.34 6.54 10.81
N TYR A 15 0.29 7.27 11.73
CA TYR A 15 0.26 8.74 11.73
C TYR A 15 0.97 9.33 10.51
N LEU A 16 2.16 8.82 10.19
CA LEU A 16 2.94 9.30 9.07
C LEU A 16 2.21 9.07 7.74
N GLU A 17 1.59 7.91 7.58
CA GLU A 17 0.77 7.56 6.43
C GLU A 17 -0.49 8.44 6.34
N ALA A 18 -1.18 8.65 7.46
CA ALA A 18 -2.36 9.52 7.51
C ALA A 18 -2.03 10.94 7.04
N ILE A 19 -0.89 11.49 7.47
CA ILE A 19 -0.41 12.81 7.03
C ILE A 19 -0.14 12.79 5.52
N TYR A 20 0.58 11.78 5.02
CA TYR A 20 0.89 11.67 3.60
C TYR A 20 -0.37 11.61 2.73
N ARG A 21 -1.35 10.78 3.09
CA ARG A 21 -2.60 10.65 2.33
C ARG A 21 -3.44 11.92 2.34
N LEU A 22 -3.46 12.67 3.45
CA LEU A 22 -4.11 13.98 3.49
C LEU A 22 -3.43 14.95 2.53
N LEU A 23 -2.09 14.99 2.52
CA LEU A 23 -1.34 15.88 1.64
C LEU A 23 -1.47 15.51 0.14
N GLU A 24 -1.63 14.22 -0.20
CA GLU A 24 -1.90 13.79 -1.58
C GLU A 24 -3.29 14.20 -2.10
N GLN A 25 -4.24 14.46 -1.20
CA GLN A 25 -5.60 14.89 -1.56
C GLN A 25 -5.72 16.42 -1.71
N ASP A 26 -4.59 17.12 -1.86
CA ASP A 26 -4.47 18.58 -1.84
C ASP A 26 -5.05 19.23 -0.55
N ASP A 27 -5.20 18.44 0.52
CA ASP A 27 -5.68 18.90 1.81
C ASP A 27 -4.54 19.35 2.72
N VAL A 28 -4.85 20.28 3.62
CA VAL A 28 -3.93 20.72 4.67
C VAL A 28 -4.02 19.73 5.83
N ALA A 29 -2.93 19.00 6.13
CA ALA A 29 -2.90 18.14 7.30
C ALA A 29 -2.93 18.99 8.59
N ARG A 30 -4.02 18.85 9.37
CA ARG A 30 -4.14 19.43 10.71
C ARG A 30 -4.43 18.34 11.73
N VAL A 31 -4.15 18.64 13.00
CA VAL A 31 -4.39 17.71 14.13
C VAL A 31 -5.80 17.12 14.11
N LYS A 32 -6.82 17.96 13.85
CA LYS A 32 -8.23 17.53 13.81
C LYS A 32 -8.51 16.52 12.69
N ASP A 33 -7.86 16.68 11.54
CA ASP A 33 -8.12 15.89 10.34
C ASP A 33 -7.41 14.53 10.47
N ILE A 34 -6.20 14.53 11.02
CA ILE A 34 -5.46 13.32 11.40
C ILE A 34 -6.23 12.53 12.48
N ALA A 35 -6.74 13.22 13.51
CA ALA A 35 -7.51 12.61 14.58
C ALA A 35 -8.79 11.95 14.05
N ALA A 36 -9.52 12.64 13.16
CA ALA A 36 -10.73 12.11 12.53
C ALA A 36 -10.44 10.89 11.66
N ARG A 37 -9.36 10.94 10.84
CA ARG A 37 -8.97 9.85 9.96
C ARG A 37 -8.59 8.58 10.72
N LEU A 38 -7.84 8.71 11.82
CA LEU A 38 -7.36 7.58 12.61
C LEU A 38 -8.32 7.15 13.73
N GLY A 39 -9.40 7.91 13.97
CA GLY A 39 -10.34 7.62 15.06
C GLY A 39 -9.74 7.78 16.46
N VAL A 40 -8.76 8.66 16.62
CA VAL A 40 -8.02 8.88 17.87
C VAL A 40 -8.25 10.27 18.45
N ARG A 41 -7.83 10.49 19.70
CA ARG A 41 -7.93 11.81 20.36
C ARG A 41 -6.84 12.75 19.86
N SER A 42 -7.16 14.05 19.77
CA SER A 42 -6.20 15.10 19.39
C SER A 42 -4.90 15.08 20.22
N ALA A 43 -4.99 14.77 21.51
CA ALA A 43 -3.82 14.65 22.37
C ALA A 43 -2.85 13.53 21.94
N SER A 44 -3.39 12.40 21.45
CA SER A 44 -2.60 11.30 20.90
C SER A 44 -1.88 11.74 19.62
N VAL A 45 -2.57 12.50 18.77
CA VAL A 45 -1.98 13.07 17.55
C VAL A 45 -0.83 14.01 17.89
N THR A 46 -1.01 14.94 18.82
CA THR A 46 0.08 15.85 19.23
C THR A 46 1.29 15.10 19.76
N GLY A 47 1.09 14.07 20.59
CA GLY A 47 2.18 13.23 21.07
C GLY A 47 2.93 12.51 19.93
N ALA A 48 2.20 11.98 18.95
CA ALA A 48 2.79 11.35 17.78
C ALA A 48 3.55 12.34 16.88
N LEU A 49 3.00 13.55 16.68
CA LEU A 49 3.65 14.60 15.90
C LEU A 49 4.98 15.04 16.52
N HIS A 50 5.04 15.16 17.85
CA HIS A 50 6.32 15.40 18.54
C HIS A 50 7.31 14.26 18.29
N ALA A 51 6.91 13.00 18.47
CA ALA A 51 7.79 11.86 18.25
C ALA A 51 8.27 11.74 16.78
N LEU A 52 7.43 12.05 15.80
CA LEU A 52 7.79 12.09 14.39
C LEU A 52 8.71 13.27 14.06
N SER A 53 8.49 14.43 14.69
CA SER A 53 9.31 15.64 14.53
C SER A 53 10.70 15.42 15.10
N ASP A 54 10.82 14.79 16.27
CA ASP A 54 12.10 14.43 16.91
C ASP A 54 12.93 13.47 16.04
N ARG A 55 12.25 12.68 15.19
CA ARG A 55 12.87 11.80 14.19
C ARG A 55 13.12 12.49 12.84
N GLY A 56 12.78 13.77 12.70
CA GLY A 56 12.96 14.53 11.46
C GLY A 56 12.06 14.07 10.31
N LEU A 57 10.90 13.49 10.59
CA LEU A 57 9.96 12.98 9.58
C LEU A 57 8.86 13.98 9.25
N VAL A 58 8.49 14.85 10.18
CA VAL A 58 7.47 15.89 9.99
C VAL A 58 8.01 17.24 10.42
N ASN A 59 7.51 18.31 9.80
CA ASN A 59 7.63 19.66 10.33
C ASN A 59 6.35 19.93 11.13
N TYR A 60 6.48 20.05 12.44
CA TYR A 60 5.37 20.34 13.34
C TYR A 60 5.64 21.59 14.15
N ALA A 61 4.73 22.56 14.04
CA ALA A 61 4.66 23.72 14.91
C ALA A 61 3.22 23.89 15.43
N PRO A 62 3.03 24.33 16.69
CA PRO A 62 1.70 24.62 17.21
C PRO A 62 0.93 25.59 16.30
N TYR A 63 -0.34 25.27 16.03
CA TYR A 63 -1.28 26.05 15.21
C TYR A 63 -0.97 26.15 13.71
N ASP A 64 0.10 25.52 13.24
CA ASP A 64 0.49 25.52 11.83
C ASP A 64 0.02 24.25 11.10
N ALA A 65 0.10 24.27 9.76
CA ALA A 65 -0.08 23.11 8.93
C ALA A 65 1.04 22.08 9.19
N ILE A 66 0.67 20.81 9.33
CA ILE A 66 1.64 19.72 9.41
C ILE A 66 2.13 19.40 8.00
N THR A 67 3.44 19.32 7.82
CA THR A 67 4.06 18.89 6.55
C THR A 67 5.05 17.77 6.79
N LEU A 68 5.34 16.99 5.75
CA LEU A 68 6.39 15.98 5.78
C LEU A 68 7.74 16.61 5.42
N THR A 69 8.81 16.14 6.06
CA THR A 69 10.16 16.38 5.54
C THR A 69 10.39 15.54 4.28
N CYS A 70 11.47 15.78 3.53
CA CYS A 70 11.83 14.92 2.39
C CYS A 70 11.99 13.45 2.81
N THR A 71 12.60 13.22 3.98
CA THR A 71 12.76 11.87 4.55
C THR A 71 11.41 11.27 4.94
N GLY A 72 10.56 12.02 5.63
CA GLY A 72 9.22 11.57 6.01
C GLY A 72 8.35 11.23 4.82
N ALA A 73 8.38 12.05 3.77
CA ALA A 73 7.67 11.81 2.52
C ALA A 73 8.15 10.52 1.83
N SER A 74 9.47 10.26 1.82
CA SER A 74 10.01 9.02 1.27
C SER A 74 9.57 7.78 2.04
N VAL A 75 9.59 7.85 3.38
CA VAL A 75 9.16 6.74 4.23
C VAL A 75 7.66 6.48 4.06
N ALA A 76 6.85 7.53 4.13
CA ALA A 76 5.40 7.42 4.00
C ALA A 76 4.98 6.87 2.64
N ARG A 77 5.61 7.34 1.55
CA ARG A 77 5.34 6.84 0.20
C ARG A 77 5.61 5.34 0.09
N GLU A 78 6.71 4.88 0.68
CA GLU A 78 7.04 3.45 0.63
C GLU A 78 6.02 2.63 1.42
N MET A 79 5.55 3.12 2.56
CA MET A 79 4.46 2.46 3.29
C MET A 79 3.17 2.39 2.47
N VAL A 80 2.73 3.52 1.90
CA VAL A 80 1.53 3.54 1.03
C VAL A 80 1.66 2.55 -0.12
N ARG A 81 2.83 2.49 -0.76
CA ARG A 81 3.11 1.52 -1.83
C ARG A 81 2.95 0.07 -1.36
N ARG A 82 3.41 -0.26 -0.15
CA ARG A 82 3.26 -1.60 0.44
C ARG A 82 1.80 -1.92 0.74
N HIS A 83 1.09 -1.01 1.41
CA HIS A 83 -0.35 -1.12 1.68
C HIS A 83 -1.13 -1.36 0.41
N GLU A 84 -0.89 -0.55 -0.63
CA GLU A 84 -1.60 -0.65 -1.90
C GLU A 84 -1.35 -1.97 -2.62
N ALA A 85 -0.12 -2.46 -2.64
CA ALA A 85 0.18 -3.76 -3.24
C ALA A 85 -0.54 -4.90 -2.52
N LEU A 86 -0.55 -4.89 -1.19
CA LEU A 86 -1.27 -5.89 -0.37
C LEU A 86 -2.78 -5.81 -0.60
N ARG A 87 -3.35 -4.59 -0.51
CA ARG A 87 -4.78 -4.34 -0.76
C ARG A 87 -5.17 -4.81 -2.15
N ASP A 88 -4.40 -4.44 -3.16
CA ASP A 88 -4.66 -4.80 -4.55
C ASP A 88 -4.56 -6.31 -4.76
N PHE A 89 -3.63 -7.01 -4.11
CA PHE A 89 -3.62 -8.47 -4.13
C PHE A 89 -4.86 -9.07 -3.47
N PHE A 90 -5.21 -8.66 -2.26
CA PHE A 90 -6.40 -9.20 -1.59
C PHE A 90 -7.67 -8.97 -2.42
N MET A 91 -7.82 -7.77 -2.99
CA MET A 91 -8.99 -7.40 -3.77
C MET A 91 -8.98 -8.02 -5.17
N LYS A 92 -7.95 -7.76 -5.96
CA LYS A 92 -7.90 -8.11 -7.39
C LYS A 92 -7.58 -9.59 -7.58
N VAL A 93 -6.70 -10.16 -6.76
CA VAL A 93 -6.23 -11.55 -6.93
C VAL A 93 -7.06 -12.52 -6.10
N LEU A 94 -7.30 -12.21 -4.83
CA LEU A 94 -8.04 -13.12 -3.94
C LEU A 94 -9.55 -12.86 -3.90
N ALA A 95 -10.04 -11.89 -4.70
CA ALA A 95 -11.45 -11.53 -4.80
C ALA A 95 -12.10 -11.19 -3.44
N VAL A 96 -11.31 -10.61 -2.53
CA VAL A 96 -11.80 -10.17 -1.22
C VAL A 96 -12.52 -8.83 -1.35
N ASP A 97 -13.57 -8.64 -0.55
CA ASP A 97 -14.28 -7.36 -0.44
C ASP A 97 -13.30 -6.18 -0.18
N PRO A 98 -13.47 -5.02 -0.85
CA PRO A 98 -12.55 -3.90 -0.74
C PRO A 98 -12.28 -3.41 0.68
N ARG A 99 -13.30 -3.36 1.56
CA ARG A 99 -13.09 -2.91 2.95
C ARG A 99 -12.25 -3.91 3.73
N LYS A 100 -12.60 -5.19 3.61
CA LYS A 100 -11.82 -6.25 4.26
C LYS A 100 -10.40 -6.34 3.72
N ALA A 101 -10.19 -6.10 2.43
CA ALA A 101 -8.87 -6.06 1.81
C ALA A 101 -8.00 -4.92 2.38
N ASP A 102 -8.58 -3.72 2.51
CA ASP A 102 -7.89 -2.55 3.09
C ASP A 102 -7.52 -2.77 4.56
N ASP A 103 -8.48 -3.22 5.39
CA ASP A 103 -8.25 -3.53 6.81
C ASP A 103 -7.20 -4.64 6.99
N THR A 104 -7.18 -5.62 6.08
CA THR A 104 -6.21 -6.73 6.14
C THR A 104 -4.82 -6.27 5.70
N ALA A 105 -4.71 -5.43 4.66
CA ALA A 105 -3.45 -4.88 4.19
C ALA A 105 -2.72 -4.12 5.31
N CYS A 106 -3.42 -3.21 5.99
CA CYS A 106 -2.89 -2.44 7.12
C CYS A 106 -2.36 -3.35 8.25
N ARG A 107 -3.06 -4.46 8.54
CA ARG A 107 -2.59 -5.39 9.59
C ARG A 107 -1.39 -6.21 9.16
N VAL A 108 -1.32 -6.58 7.88
CA VAL A 108 -0.26 -7.45 7.35
C VAL A 108 1.04 -6.67 7.20
N GLU A 109 1.00 -5.43 6.72
CA GLU A 109 2.21 -4.61 6.56
C GLU A 109 2.94 -4.37 7.89
N HIS A 110 2.20 -4.22 8.99
CA HIS A 110 2.77 -4.05 10.34
C HIS A 110 3.28 -5.35 10.96
N ALA A 111 2.80 -6.50 10.49
CA ALA A 111 3.13 -7.81 11.03
C ALA A 111 4.28 -8.51 10.30
N VAL A 112 4.56 -8.09 9.06
CA VAL A 112 5.52 -8.75 8.18
C VAL A 112 6.76 -7.86 8.00
N PRO A 113 7.98 -8.42 8.04
CA PRO A 113 9.19 -7.65 7.79
C PRO A 113 9.15 -6.89 6.45
N PRO A 114 9.61 -5.61 6.41
CA PRO A 114 9.52 -4.77 5.21
C PRO A 114 10.17 -5.38 3.96
N ASP A 115 11.29 -6.10 4.11
CA ASP A 115 12.01 -6.74 3.01
C ASP A 115 11.19 -7.83 2.32
N ILE A 116 10.34 -8.53 3.07
CA ILE A 116 9.42 -9.53 2.52
C ILE A 116 8.29 -8.86 1.75
N ILE A 117 7.74 -7.76 2.28
CA ILE A 117 6.70 -7.01 1.58
C ILE A 117 7.28 -6.35 0.32
N ASP A 118 8.51 -5.86 0.34
CA ASP A 118 9.17 -5.29 -0.84
C ASP A 118 9.30 -6.32 -1.96
N ARG A 119 9.63 -7.56 -1.61
CA ARG A 119 9.69 -8.67 -2.58
C ARG A 119 8.31 -9.06 -3.08
N PHE A 120 7.28 -8.97 -2.24
CA PHE A 120 5.89 -9.17 -2.64
C PHE A 120 5.44 -8.07 -3.62
N VAL A 121 5.73 -6.80 -3.35
CA VAL A 121 5.43 -5.69 -4.27
C VAL A 121 6.13 -5.91 -5.62
N ALA A 122 7.41 -6.30 -5.60
CA ALA A 122 8.15 -6.61 -6.82
C ALA A 122 7.51 -7.77 -7.61
N PHE A 123 7.03 -8.81 -6.92
CA PHE A 123 6.30 -9.90 -7.54
C PHE A 123 4.97 -9.42 -8.16
N MET A 124 4.21 -8.58 -7.47
CA MET A 124 2.97 -8.00 -8.00
C MET A 124 3.22 -7.20 -9.29
N HIS A 125 4.28 -6.38 -9.32
CA HIS A 125 4.68 -5.65 -10.52
C HIS A 125 5.08 -6.60 -11.67
N PHE A 126 5.89 -7.62 -11.36
CA PHE A 126 6.27 -8.64 -12.33
C PHE A 126 5.05 -9.39 -12.89
N ALA A 127 4.13 -9.81 -12.03
CA ALA A 127 2.93 -10.54 -12.41
C ALA A 127 2.01 -9.69 -13.31
N ALA A 128 1.83 -8.40 -12.98
CA ALA A 128 1.03 -7.47 -13.78
C ALA A 128 1.62 -7.21 -15.18
N ALA A 129 2.95 -7.21 -15.32
CA ALA A 129 3.63 -7.01 -16.60
C ALA A 129 3.81 -8.31 -17.41
N CYS A 130 3.64 -9.48 -16.77
CA CYS A 130 3.88 -10.77 -17.41
C CYS A 130 2.64 -11.22 -18.21
N PRO A 131 2.73 -11.41 -19.54
CA PRO A 131 1.59 -11.82 -20.38
C PRO A 131 1.05 -13.22 -20.06
N ARG A 132 1.81 -14.03 -19.30
CA ARG A 132 1.39 -15.38 -18.88
C ARG A 132 0.53 -15.39 -17.61
N VAL A 133 0.64 -14.34 -16.80
CA VAL A 133 -0.04 -14.25 -15.50
C VAL A 133 -1.14 -13.20 -15.63
N GLY A 134 -0.78 -11.93 -15.88
CA GLY A 134 -1.76 -10.86 -16.09
C GLY A 134 -2.79 -10.73 -14.95
N PHE A 135 -3.93 -10.10 -15.21
CA PHE A 135 -5.07 -10.07 -14.28
C PHE A 135 -6.22 -10.99 -14.69
N GLU A 136 -6.16 -11.61 -15.87
CA GLU A 136 -7.23 -12.48 -16.38
C GLU A 136 -7.43 -13.75 -15.53
N TRP A 137 -6.34 -14.34 -15.02
CA TRP A 137 -6.42 -15.45 -14.08
C TRP A 137 -7.11 -15.05 -12.76
N ALA A 138 -6.90 -13.82 -12.32
CA ALA A 138 -7.49 -13.26 -11.11
C ALA A 138 -9.00 -13.05 -11.30
N GLU A 139 -9.43 -12.58 -12.48
CA GLU A 139 -10.85 -12.52 -12.84
C GLU A 139 -11.50 -13.90 -12.89
N ARG A 140 -10.81 -14.91 -13.43
CA ARG A 140 -11.26 -16.31 -13.41
C ARG A 140 -11.37 -16.85 -11.99
N PHE A 141 -10.38 -16.58 -11.14
CA PHE A 141 -10.43 -16.98 -9.74
C PHE A 141 -11.61 -16.30 -9.02
N ALA A 142 -11.87 -15.02 -9.29
CA ALA A 142 -13.03 -14.33 -8.76
C ALA A 142 -14.36 -14.97 -9.23
N ALA A 143 -14.44 -15.41 -10.49
CA ALA A 143 -15.60 -16.15 -11.01
C ALA A 143 -15.75 -17.52 -10.31
N TYR A 144 -14.64 -18.25 -10.12
CA TYR A 144 -14.63 -19.51 -9.36
C TYR A 144 -15.11 -19.30 -7.92
N CYS A 145 -14.66 -18.25 -7.23
CA CYS A 145 -15.13 -17.94 -5.86
C CYS A 145 -16.65 -17.67 -5.81
N ARG A 146 -17.25 -17.13 -6.88
CA ARG A 146 -18.70 -16.86 -6.94
C ARG A 146 -19.53 -18.07 -7.32
N HIS A 147 -19.04 -18.91 -8.23
CA HIS A 147 -19.85 -19.93 -8.89
C HIS A 147 -19.42 -21.37 -8.55
N GLY A 148 -18.24 -21.56 -7.94
CA GLY A 148 -17.72 -22.88 -7.57
C GLY A 148 -17.20 -23.73 -8.73
N GLU A 149 -17.21 -23.19 -9.95
CA GLU A 149 -16.83 -23.91 -11.18
C GLU A 149 -15.75 -23.12 -11.92
N ASP A 150 -14.68 -23.81 -12.32
CA ASP A 150 -13.72 -23.29 -13.28
C ASP A 150 -14.18 -23.68 -14.69
N PRO A 151 -14.50 -22.72 -15.58
CA PRO A 151 -14.96 -23.03 -16.93
C PRO A 151 -13.94 -23.76 -17.81
N GLY A 152 -12.70 -24.01 -17.34
CA GLY A 152 -11.79 -24.97 -17.98
C GLY A 152 -11.20 -24.53 -19.32
N ARG A 153 -11.18 -23.22 -19.60
CA ARG A 153 -10.75 -22.63 -20.87
C ARG A 153 -9.24 -22.40 -20.98
N CYS A 154 -8.43 -23.25 -20.34
CA CYS A 154 -6.99 -23.05 -20.24
C CYS A 154 -6.30 -23.00 -21.62
N ARG A 155 -6.78 -23.77 -22.60
CA ARG A 155 -6.22 -23.72 -23.97
C ARG A 155 -6.43 -22.36 -24.63
N GLU A 156 -7.61 -21.78 -24.50
CA GLU A 156 -7.96 -20.48 -25.08
C GLU A 156 -7.17 -19.35 -24.41
N CYS A 157 -7.12 -19.35 -23.06
CA CYS A 157 -6.30 -18.38 -22.32
C CYS A 157 -4.81 -18.42 -22.71
N ILE A 158 -4.26 -19.62 -22.90
CA ILE A 158 -2.87 -19.77 -23.35
C ILE A 158 -2.69 -19.19 -24.76
N GLN A 159 -3.65 -19.40 -25.65
CA GLN A 159 -3.58 -18.88 -27.01
C GLN A 159 -3.64 -17.34 -27.01
N GLU A 160 -4.56 -16.74 -26.26
CA GLU A 160 -4.66 -15.28 -26.11
C GLU A 160 -3.37 -14.67 -25.55
N ALA A 161 -2.77 -15.32 -24.54
CA ALA A 161 -1.48 -14.91 -23.98
C ALA A 161 -0.36 -14.96 -25.02
N LEU A 162 -0.32 -15.99 -25.89
CA LEU A 162 0.65 -16.07 -26.99
C LEU A 162 0.43 -14.98 -28.04
N ASP A 163 -0.83 -14.69 -28.36
CA ASP A 163 -1.20 -13.69 -29.38
C ASP A 163 -0.93 -12.25 -28.92
N SER A 164 -0.94 -12.00 -27.60
CA SER A 164 -0.62 -10.69 -27.00
C SER A 164 0.88 -10.40 -26.88
N LEU A 165 1.74 -11.38 -27.17
CA LEU A 165 3.18 -11.15 -27.15
C LEU A 165 3.56 -10.09 -28.20
N PRO A 166 4.51 -9.18 -27.88
CA PRO A 166 5.07 -8.30 -28.88
C PRO A 166 5.60 -9.16 -30.02
N LYS A 167 5.15 -8.92 -31.25
CA LYS A 167 5.72 -9.57 -32.42
C LYS A 167 7.19 -9.15 -32.49
N ASP A 168 8.09 -10.12 -32.53
CA ASP A 168 9.52 -9.86 -32.62
C ASP A 168 9.78 -8.82 -33.72
N SER A 169 10.30 -7.67 -33.32
CA SER A 169 10.79 -6.66 -34.25
C SER A 169 12.15 -7.13 -34.76
N ASN A 170 12.13 -8.11 -35.68
CA ASN A 170 13.24 -8.67 -36.45
C ASN A 170 14.49 -9.17 -35.67
N ALA A 171 14.77 -10.47 -35.89
CA ALA A 171 16.08 -11.10 -36.15
C ALA A 171 17.31 -10.69 -35.34
#